data_AF-A0A399EVX4-F1
#
_entry.id   AF-A0A399EVX4-F1
#
_cell.length_a   1.000
_cell.length_b   1.000
_cell.length_c   1.000
_cell.angle_alpha   90.00
_cell.angle_beta   90.00
_cell.angle_gamma   90.00
#
_symmetry.space_group_name_H-M   'P 1'
#
loop_
_entity.id
_entity.type
_entity.pdbx_description
1 polymer ?
#
loop_
_entity_poly.entity_id
_entity_poly.type
_entity_poly.pdbx_seq_one_letter_code
_entity_poly.pdbx_strand_id
1 'polypeptide(L)'
;MQPRFLIAGLVGAAVFAVSLATFRWNLPSFAVSSLLALLAGWLALNWNLRLDLGGIGPAARERVAMQVAWRKGGRITAEQLAQAVGMPLEQARQTLELLASRNLCRKEDAVYVFYPKRA
;
A
#
# COMPACT_ATOMS: atom_id res chain seq x y z
N MET A 1 4.46 -20.64 -4.55
CA MET A 1 4.24 -19.54 -5.53
C MET A 1 3.97 -18.26 -4.76
N GLN A 2 4.65 -17.15 -5.07
CA GLN A 2 4.33 -15.88 -4.41
C GLN A 2 2.89 -15.46 -4.77
N PRO A 3 2.08 -14.95 -3.82
CA PRO A 3 0.66 -14.64 -4.04
C PRO A 3 0.44 -13.67 -5.21
N ARG A 4 1.43 -12.81 -5.51
CA ARG A 4 1.43 -11.88 -6.65
C ARG A 4 1.23 -12.55 -8.01
N PHE A 5 1.84 -13.71 -8.25
CA PHE A 5 1.71 -14.43 -9.53
C PHE A 5 0.34 -15.09 -9.66
N LEU A 6 -0.22 -15.55 -8.54
CA LEU A 6 -1.57 -16.10 -8.50
C LEU A 6 -2.60 -15.00 -8.82
N ILE A 7 -2.48 -13.83 -8.20
CA ILE A 7 -3.36 -12.69 -8.47
C ILE A 7 -3.25 -12.25 -9.93
N ALA A 8 -2.03 -12.09 -10.45
CA ALA A 8 -1.81 -11.73 -11.85
C ALA A 8 -2.42 -12.75 -12.82
N GLY A 9 -2.28 -14.05 -12.51
CA GLY A 9 -2.90 -15.14 -13.28
C GLY A 9 -4.42 -15.09 -13.25
N LEU A 10 -5.03 -14.84 -12.08
CA LEU A 10 -6.48 -14.71 -11.95
C LEU A 10 -7.02 -13.50 -12.72
N VAL A 11 -6.34 -12.36 -12.67
CA VAL A 11 -6.71 -11.17 -13.45
C VAL A 11 -6.63 -11.47 -14.95
N GLY A 12 -5.55 -12.10 -15.41
CA GLY A 12 -5.41 -12.52 -16.80
C GLY A 12 -6.52 -13.48 -17.24
N ALA A 13 -6.82 -14.50 -16.43
CA ALA A 13 -7.88 -15.46 -16.70
C ALA A 13 -9.28 -14.82 -16.74
N ALA A 14 -9.55 -13.86 -15.85
CA ALA A 14 -10.81 -13.11 -15.86
C ALA A 14 -10.95 -12.27 -17.13
N VAL A 15 -9.91 -11.53 -17.53
CA VAL A 15 -9.90 -10.74 -18.76
C VAL A 15 -10.02 -11.63 -19.99
N PHE A 16 -9.36 -12.80 -20.00
CA PHE A 16 -9.51 -13.79 -21.05
C PHE A 16 -10.97 -14.25 -21.20
N ALA A 17 -11.59 -14.66 -20.10
CA ALA A 17 -12.96 -15.19 -20.10
C ALA A 17 -13.96 -14.14 -20.57
N VAL A 18 -13.84 -12.90 -20.08
CA VAL A 18 -14.70 -11.78 -20.50
C VAL A 18 -14.50 -11.45 -21.98
N SER A 19 -13.25 -11.41 -22.45
CA SER A 19 -12.95 -11.11 -23.86
C SER A 19 -13.50 -12.19 -24.77
N LEU A 20 -13.28 -13.47 -24.43
CA LEU A 20 -13.77 -14.59 -25.22
C LEU A 20 -15.29 -14.69 -25.23
N ALA A 21 -15.96 -14.32 -24.12
CA ALA A 21 -17.43 -14.25 -24.07
C ALA A 21 -17.99 -13.09 -24.91
N THR A 22 -17.23 -12.01 -25.09
CA THR A 22 -17.65 -10.83 -25.87
C THR A 22 -17.44 -11.02 -27.37
N PHE A 23 -16.35 -11.71 -27.75
CA PHE A 23 -16.01 -11.95 -29.14
C PHE A 23 -16.69 -13.19 -29.71
N ARG A 24 -16.77 -13.26 -31.04
CA ARG A 24 -17.25 -14.46 -31.73
C ARG A 24 -16.21 -15.58 -31.60
N TRP A 25 -16.67 -16.79 -31.33
CA TRP A 25 -15.82 -17.98 -31.17
C TRP A 25 -15.14 -18.33 -32.49
N ASN A 26 -13.90 -17.88 -32.66
CA ASN A 26 -13.02 -18.20 -33.78
C ASN A 26 -11.55 -18.06 -33.35
N LEU A 27 -10.64 -18.55 -34.21
CA LEU A 27 -9.20 -18.57 -33.91
C LEU A 27 -8.62 -17.16 -33.66
N PRO A 28 -8.94 -16.13 -34.48
CA PRO A 28 -8.48 -14.76 -34.24
C PRO A 28 -8.94 -14.18 -32.90
N SER A 29 -10.21 -14.37 -32.54
CA SER A 29 -10.76 -13.90 -31.26
C SER A 29 -10.07 -14.56 -30.07
N PHE A 30 -9.72 -15.85 -30.19
CA PHE A 30 -8.96 -16.55 -29.17
C PHE A 30 -7.56 -15.93 -29.01
N ALA A 31 -6.85 -15.70 -30.11
CA ALA A 31 -5.53 -15.06 -30.10
C ALA A 31 -5.58 -13.65 -29.48
N VAL A 32 -6.57 -12.83 -29.83
CA VAL A 32 -6.77 -11.49 -29.26
C VAL A 32 -7.07 -11.59 -27.76
N SER A 33 -7.95 -12.50 -27.36
CA SER A 33 -8.31 -12.70 -25.95
C SER A 33 -7.11 -13.15 -25.12
N SER A 34 -6.28 -14.05 -25.66
CA SER A 34 -5.02 -14.48 -25.02
C SER A 34 -4.03 -13.33 -24.87
N LEU A 35 -3.90 -12.46 -25.88
CA LEU A 35 -3.03 -11.29 -25.80
C LEU A 35 -3.51 -10.32 -24.71
N LEU A 36 -4.81 -10.04 -24.65
CA LEU A 36 -5.41 -9.19 -23.62
C LEU A 36 -5.20 -9.77 -22.21
N ALA A 37 -5.35 -11.08 -22.05
CA ALA A 37 -5.10 -11.78 -20.80
C ALA A 37 -3.65 -11.62 -20.31
N LEU A 38 -2.69 -11.80 -21.22
CA LEU A 38 -1.26 -11.64 -20.91
C LEU A 38 -0.93 -10.19 -20.54
N LEU A 39 -1.46 -9.22 -21.29
CA LEU A 39 -1.28 -7.79 -21.00
C LEU A 39 -1.86 -7.42 -19.63
N ALA A 40 -3.08 -7.87 -19.34
CA ALA A 40 -3.74 -7.59 -18.06
C ALA A 40 -2.97 -8.22 -16.89
N GLY A 41 -2.55 -9.48 -17.02
CA GLY A 41 -1.74 -10.16 -16.00
C GLY A 41 -0.40 -9.47 -15.78
N TRP A 42 0.29 -9.07 -16.86
CA TRP A 42 1.56 -8.35 -16.78
C TRP A 42 1.40 -6.97 -16.12
N LEU A 43 0.37 -6.21 -16.48
CA LEU A 43 0.07 -4.92 -15.86
C LEU A 43 -0.25 -5.07 -14.37
N ALA A 44 -1.04 -6.08 -13.99
CA ALA A 44 -1.35 -6.36 -12.59
C ALA A 44 -0.10 -6.73 -11.78
N LEU A 45 0.80 -7.52 -12.37
CA LEU A 45 2.06 -7.89 -11.74
C LEU A 45 2.96 -6.66 -11.57
N ASN A 46 3.13 -5.86 -12.63
CA ASN A 46 3.96 -4.66 -12.60
C ASN A 46 3.40 -3.62 -11.60
N TRP A 47 2.08 -3.48 -11.52
CA TRP A 47 1.44 -2.62 -10.54
C TRP A 47 1.71 -3.08 -9.10
N ASN A 48 1.59 -4.39 -8.81
CA ASN A 48 1.95 -4.93 -7.49
C ASN A 48 3.42 -4.71 -7.15
N LEU A 49 4.32 -4.93 -8.10
CA LEU A 49 5.76 -4.68 -7.90
C LEU A 49 6.04 -3.19 -7.63
N ARG A 50 5.34 -2.29 -8.32
CA ARG A 50 5.46 -0.85 -8.07
C ARG A 50 4.92 -0.45 -6.70
N LEU A 51 3.87 -1.12 -6.19
CA LEU A 51 3.38 -0.90 -4.83
C LEU A 51 4.38 -1.40 -3.78
N ASP A 52 4.96 -2.59 -3.99
CA ASP A 52 6.00 -3.15 -3.12
C ASP A 52 7.22 -2.21 -3.06
N LEU A 53 7.66 -1.69 -4.21
CA LEU A 53 8.82 -0.78 -4.31
C LEU A 53 8.52 0.64 -3.85
N GLY A 54 7.31 1.15 -4.13
CA GLY A 54 6.88 2.50 -3.78
C GLY A 54 6.58 2.68 -2.30
N GLY A 55 6.31 1.59 -1.59
CA GLY A 55 5.96 1.61 -0.18
C GLY A 55 4.69 2.41 0.10
N ILE A 56 4.47 2.76 1.37
CA ILE A 56 3.29 3.52 1.78
C ILE A 56 3.51 5.00 1.47
N GLY A 57 2.56 5.59 0.71
CA GLY A 57 2.59 7.01 0.38
C GLY A 57 2.60 7.92 1.63
N PRO A 58 3.12 9.15 1.54
CA PRO A 58 3.30 10.05 2.69
C PRO A 58 2.01 10.29 3.47
N ALA A 59 0.88 10.55 2.79
CA ALA A 59 -0.41 10.74 3.45
C ALA A 59 -0.91 9.49 4.18
N ALA A 60 -0.64 8.30 3.63
CA ALA A 60 -1.01 7.05 4.29
C ALA A 60 -0.14 6.78 5.52
N ARG A 61 1.17 7.12 5.47
CA ARG A 61 2.05 7.04 6.65
C ARG A 61 1.57 7.93 7.79
N GLU A 62 1.14 9.15 7.48
CA GLU A 62 0.57 10.08 8.47
C GLU A 62 -0.70 9.54 9.13
N ARG A 63 -1.65 9.01 8.32
CA ARG A 63 -2.89 8.41 8.83
C ARG A 63 -2.61 7.21 9.73
N VAL A 64 -1.68 6.36 9.34
CA VAL A 64 -1.30 5.20 10.14
C VAL A 64 -0.61 5.65 11.44
N ALA A 65 0.25 6.67 11.41
CA ALA A 65 0.85 7.22 12.62
C ALA A 65 -0.21 7.72 13.61
N MET A 66 -1.23 8.45 13.12
CA MET A 66 -2.36 8.88 13.95
C MET A 66 -3.19 7.71 14.49
N GLN A 67 -3.47 6.70 13.66
CA GLN A 67 -4.25 5.52 14.06
C GLN A 67 -3.51 4.69 15.11
N VAL A 68 -2.20 4.49 14.95
CA VAL A 68 -1.36 3.77 15.91
C VAL A 68 -1.24 4.58 17.21
N ALA A 69 -1.06 5.89 17.13
CA ALA A 69 -1.07 6.76 18.30
C ALA A 69 -2.40 6.63 19.06
N TRP A 70 -3.55 6.67 18.38
CA TRP A 70 -4.86 6.51 19.02
C TRP A 70 -5.01 5.14 19.71
N ARG A 71 -4.60 4.05 19.04
CA ARG A 71 -4.61 2.70 19.61
C ARG A 71 -3.71 2.55 20.85
N LYS A 72 -2.65 3.36 20.95
CA LYS A 72 -1.70 3.33 22.08
C LYS A 72 -1.92 4.44 23.10
N GLY A 73 -3.08 5.09 23.11
CA GLY A 73 -3.44 6.10 24.10
C GLY A 73 -2.79 7.47 23.86
N GLY A 74 -2.54 7.82 22.60
CA GLY A 74 -2.02 9.12 22.17
C GLY A 74 -0.51 9.25 22.22
N ARG A 75 0.25 8.19 22.47
CA ARG A 75 1.73 8.23 22.54
C ARG A 75 2.35 7.18 21.62
N ILE A 76 3.35 7.58 20.84
CA ILE A 76 4.03 6.68 19.91
C ILE A 76 5.52 7.03 19.76
N THR A 77 6.37 6.02 19.67
CA THR A 77 7.79 6.16 19.31
C THR A 77 8.02 5.81 17.84
N ALA A 78 9.14 6.27 17.27
CA ALA A 78 9.50 5.96 15.89
C ALA A 78 9.63 4.44 15.64
N GLU A 79 10.16 3.69 16.61
CA GLU A 79 10.30 2.24 16.57
C GLU A 79 8.93 1.53 16.51
N GLN A 80 7.98 1.99 17.32
CA GLN A 80 6.64 1.42 17.34
C GLN A 80 5.88 1.69 16.05
N LEU A 81 6.09 2.86 15.44
CA LEU A 81 5.54 3.16 14.11
C LEU A 81 6.21 2.29 13.03
N ALA A 82 7.53 2.15 13.07
CA ALA A 82 8.27 1.31 12.13
C ALA A 82 7.80 -0.15 12.19
N GLN A 83 7.66 -0.71 13.39
CA GLN A 83 7.21 -2.08 13.60
C GLN A 83 5.74 -2.30 13.20
N ALA A 84 4.86 -1.34 13.49
CA ALA A 84 3.43 -1.46 13.16
C ALA A 84 3.18 -1.51 11.64
N VAL A 85 4.09 -0.96 10.85
CA VAL A 85 3.91 -0.75 9.41
C VAL A 85 4.93 -1.55 8.57
N GLY A 86 5.96 -2.10 9.19
CA GLY A 86 7.06 -2.76 8.49
C GLY A 86 7.88 -1.79 7.64
N MET A 87 8.03 -0.54 8.08
CA MET A 87 8.80 0.49 7.36
C MET A 87 10.17 0.74 8.01
N PRO A 88 11.14 1.32 7.27
CA PRO A 88 12.43 1.72 7.84
C PRO A 88 12.29 2.73 8.99
N LEU A 89 13.13 2.61 10.02
CA LEU A 89 13.10 3.49 11.20
C LEU A 89 13.28 4.97 10.83
N GLU A 90 14.16 5.27 9.88
CA GLU A 90 14.40 6.62 9.39
C GLU A 90 13.14 7.24 8.76
N GLN A 91 12.38 6.46 7.98
CA GLN A 91 11.13 6.92 7.39
C GLN A 91 10.06 7.18 8.45
N ALA A 92 9.98 6.34 9.47
CA ALA A 92 9.06 6.53 10.59
C ALA A 92 9.39 7.82 11.37
N ARG A 93 10.69 8.05 11.63
CA ARG A 93 11.17 9.26 12.30
C ARG A 93 10.87 10.52 11.51
N GLN A 94 11.21 10.54 10.22
CA GLN A 94 10.89 11.67 9.33
C GLN A 94 9.40 11.97 9.29
N THR A 95 8.55 10.93 9.27
CA THR A 95 7.09 11.10 9.27
C THR A 95 6.61 11.76 10.56
N LEU A 96 7.13 11.33 11.72
CA LEU A 96 6.76 11.91 13.02
C LEU A 96 7.28 13.34 13.19
N GLU A 97 8.50 13.63 12.72
CA GLU A 97 9.07 14.98 12.73
C GLU A 97 8.26 15.94 11.84
N LEU A 98 7.77 15.46 10.70
CA LEU A 98 6.91 16.24 9.80
C LEU A 98 5.52 16.48 10.41
N LEU A 99 4.96 15.50 11.14
CA LEU A 99 3.72 15.69 11.89
C LEU A 99 3.90 16.69 13.05
N ALA A 100 5.07 16.67 13.70
CA ALA A 100 5.40 17.61 14.77
C ALA A 100 5.54 19.04 14.22
N SER A 101 6.19 19.22 13.07
CA SER A 101 6.33 20.54 12.43
C SER A 101 4.99 21.15 11.99
N ARG A 102 3.99 20.29 11.74
CA ARG A 102 2.60 20.68 11.45
C ARG A 102 1.74 20.91 12.70
N ASN A 103 2.32 20.87 13.90
CA ASN A 103 1.62 20.99 15.19
C ASN A 103 0.56 19.91 15.43
N LEU A 104 0.66 18.74 14.79
CA LEU A 104 -0.27 17.61 14.98
C LEU A 104 0.16 16.69 16.13
N CYS A 105 1.44 16.71 16.48
CA CYS A 105 1.98 16.02 17.66
C CYS A 105 3.02 16.89 18.37
N ARG A 106 3.22 16.60 19.65
CA ARG A 106 4.27 17.22 20.47
C ARG A 106 5.39 16.20 20.69
N LYS A 107 6.63 16.61 20.46
CA LYS A 107 7.80 15.79 20.79
C LYS A 107 8.15 15.99 22.26
N GLU A 108 8.05 14.92 23.04
CA GLU A 108 8.53 14.82 24.43
C GLU A 108 9.69 13.82 24.42
N ASP A 109 10.92 14.33 24.34
CA ASP A 109 12.16 13.56 24.19
C ASP A 109 12.14 12.58 23.00
N ALA A 110 11.97 11.29 23.29
CA ALA A 110 11.93 10.19 22.32
C ALA A 110 10.50 9.77 21.93
N VAL A 111 9.48 10.37 22.54
CA VAL A 111 8.07 10.02 22.37
C VAL A 111 7.33 11.17 21.68
N TYR A 112 6.45 10.82 20.74
CA TYR A 112 5.55 11.76 20.10
C TYR A 112 4.15 11.61 20.67
N VAL A 113 3.63 12.70 21.23
CA VAL A 113 2.31 12.76 21.88
C VAL A 113 1.31 13.42 20.93
N PHE A 114 0.29 12.67 20.57
CA PHE A 114 -0.86 13.12 19.79
C PHE A 114 -2.00 13.47 20.74
N TYR A 115 -2.72 14.56 20.44
CA TYR A 115 -3.84 15.06 21.26
C TYR A 115 -3.47 15.27 22.73
N PRO A 116 -2.45 16.10 23.05
CA PRO A 116 -2.16 16.42 24.44
C PRO A 116 -3.42 16.98 25.10
N LYS A 117 -3.87 16.37 26.21
CA LYS A 117 -4.94 16.94 27.04
C LYS A 117 -4.52 18.38 27.36
N ARG A 118 -5.29 19.37 26.90
CA ARG A 118 -5.16 20.73 27.41
C ARG A 118 -5.40 20.63 28.92
N ALA A 119 -4.36 20.93 29.70
CA ALA A 119 -4.48 21.20 31.11
C ALA A 119 -5.38 22.42 31.33
#